data_AF-A0A947AFC9-F1
#
_entry.id   AF-A0A947AFC9-F1
#
_cell.length_a   1.000
_cell.length_b   1.000
_cell.length_c   1.000
_cell.angle_alpha   90.00
_cell.angle_beta   90.00
_cell.angle_gamma   90.00
#
_symmetry.space_group_name_H-M   'P 1'
#
loop_
_entity.id
_entity.type
_entity.pdbx_description
1 polymer ?
#
loop_
_entity_poly.entity_id
_entity_poly.type
_entity_poly.pdbx_seq_one_letter_code
_entity_poly.pdbx_strand_id
1 'polypeptide(L)'
;MSMNVCELCGSEERLTAYTVAPKDDTITICSTCAASIDDPTSNEKHWNCLHDSMWSTEPAVQVMAFRLLTQLGAQDQLDMMYLEDDLKAWAEEGLATERQEPTRD
;
A
#
# COMPACT_ATOMS: atom_id res chain seq x y z
N MET A 1 15.40 14.32 6.39
CA MET A 1 14.26 15.12 6.87
C MET A 1 13.03 14.28 6.59
N SER A 2 12.40 13.72 7.62
CA SER A 2 11.14 13.01 7.45
C SER A 2 10.10 14.09 7.15
N MET A 3 9.74 14.25 5.88
CA MET A 3 8.64 15.12 5.50
C MET A 3 7.37 14.50 6.08
N ASN A 4 6.63 15.27 6.88
CA ASN A 4 5.38 14.86 7.51
C ASN A 4 4.30 14.85 6.41
N VAL A 5 4.40 13.87 5.51
CA VAL A 5 3.54 13.68 4.35
C VAL A 5 3.04 12.24 4.35
N CYS A 6 1.96 11.99 3.64
CA CYS A 6 1.47 10.67 3.34
C CYS A 6 2.52 9.94 2.50
N GLU A 7 2.96 8.78 2.94
CA GLU A 7 3.99 8.01 2.26
C GLU A 7 3.48 7.31 0.99
N LEU A 8 2.15 7.27 0.79
CA LEU A 8 1.51 6.69 -0.40
C LEU A 8 1.18 7.71 -1.50
N CYS A 9 0.91 8.96 -1.14
CA CYS A 9 0.47 9.98 -2.11
C CYS A 9 1.14 11.35 -1.95
N GLY A 10 2.00 11.53 -0.94
CA GLY A 10 2.69 12.79 -0.66
C GLY A 10 1.83 13.90 -0.06
N SER A 11 0.54 13.65 0.23
CA SER A 11 -0.34 14.68 0.84
C SER A 11 0.05 15.01 2.27
N GLU A 12 -0.03 16.28 2.67
CA GLU A 12 0.21 16.75 4.05
C GLU A 12 -1.07 16.86 4.88
N GLU A 13 -2.23 16.60 4.28
CA GLU A 13 -3.53 16.74 4.94
C GLU A 13 -3.99 15.48 5.67
N ARG A 14 -4.43 15.66 6.92
CA ARG A 14 -5.04 14.64 7.79
C ARG A 14 -4.31 13.29 7.76
N LEU A 15 -3.06 13.33 8.19
CA LEU A 15 -2.21 12.17 8.35
C LEU A 15 -2.63 11.33 9.54
N THR A 16 -2.65 10.01 9.34
CA THR A 16 -2.90 9.01 10.36
C THR A 16 -1.87 7.91 10.23
N ALA A 17 -1.53 7.31 11.36
CA ALA A 17 -0.75 6.08 11.40
C ALA A 17 -1.61 4.92 10.88
N TYR A 18 -1.08 4.14 9.94
CA TYR A 18 -1.70 2.92 9.43
C TYR A 18 -0.74 1.75 9.58
N THR A 19 -1.18 0.73 10.30
CA THR A 19 -0.38 -0.46 10.55
C THR A 19 -0.55 -1.44 9.39
N VAL A 20 0.57 -1.80 8.76
CA VAL A 20 0.61 -2.67 7.58
C VAL A 20 0.70 -4.13 8.05
N ALA A 21 -0.45 -4.74 8.29
CA ALA A 21 -0.51 -6.17 8.61
C ALA A 21 0.11 -7.03 7.49
N PRO A 22 0.69 -8.20 7.79
CA PRO A 22 0.82 -8.85 9.11
C PRO A 22 2.00 -8.40 10.00
N LYS A 23 2.89 -7.48 9.58
CA LYS A 23 3.98 -6.99 10.43
C LYS A 23 3.51 -5.83 11.32
N ASP A 24 4.23 -5.55 12.40
CA ASP A 24 4.04 -4.37 13.27
C ASP A 24 4.63 -3.07 12.68
N ASP A 25 4.71 -2.98 11.35
CA ASP A 25 5.16 -1.79 10.64
C ASP A 25 4.03 -0.77 10.52
N THR A 26 4.34 0.49 10.76
CA THR A 26 3.35 1.58 10.74
C THR A 26 3.83 2.69 9.83
N ILE A 27 3.01 3.03 8.83
CA ILE A 27 3.27 4.11 7.88
C ILE A 27 2.33 5.28 8.12
N THR A 28 2.75 6.46 7.65
CA THR A 28 1.91 7.64 7.71
C THR A 28 1.11 7.78 6.42
N ILE A 29 -0.22 7.71 6.51
CA ILE A 29 -1.10 7.86 5.35
C ILE A 29 -2.14 8.95 5.58
N CYS A 30 -2.60 9.61 4.53
CA CYS A 30 -3.71 10.55 4.66
C CYS A 30 -5.05 9.81 4.79
N SER A 31 -6.05 10.50 5.35
CA SER A 31 -7.40 9.94 5.51
C SER A 31 -8.04 9.50 4.19
N THR A 32 -7.68 10.14 3.07
CA THR A 32 -8.16 9.80 1.72
C THR A 32 -7.61 8.45 1.26
N CYS A 33 -6.31 8.19 1.46
CA CYS A 33 -5.70 6.90 1.17
C CYS A 33 -6.33 5.80 2.04
N ALA A 34 -6.50 6.06 3.34
CA ALA A 34 -7.13 5.10 4.25
C ALA A 34 -8.58 4.77 3.83
N ALA A 35 -9.36 5.76 3.41
CA ALA A 35 -10.73 5.56 2.94
C ALA A 35 -10.82 4.88 1.57
N SER A 36 -9.82 5.07 0.71
CA SER A 36 -9.78 4.49 -0.65
C SER A 36 -9.01 3.18 -0.72
N ILE A 37 -8.43 2.69 0.39
CA ILE A 37 -7.68 1.43 0.45
C ILE A 37 -8.61 0.22 0.21
N ASP A 38 -9.86 0.32 0.67
CA ASP A 38 -10.90 -0.70 0.52
C ASP A 38 -11.49 -0.70 -0.90
N ASP A 39 -11.69 0.49 -1.49
CA ASP A 39 -12.11 0.65 -2.88
C ASP A 39 -11.14 1.58 -3.65
N PRO A 40 -9.99 1.05 -4.11
CA PRO A 40 -9.02 1.87 -4.80
C PRO A 40 -9.49 2.30 -6.19
N THR A 41 -10.42 1.54 -6.79
CA THR A 41 -11.07 1.85 -8.07
C THR A 41 -11.89 3.13 -8.06
N SER A 42 -12.44 3.53 -6.91
CA SER A 42 -13.18 4.79 -6.79
C SER A 42 -12.28 6.03 -6.97
N ASN A 43 -10.98 5.91 -6.68
CA ASN A 43 -10.03 7.03 -6.64
C ASN A 43 -8.75 6.78 -7.46
N GLU A 44 -8.85 6.20 -8.65
CA GLU A 44 -7.71 5.95 -9.55
C GLU A 44 -6.83 7.20 -9.78
N LYS A 45 -7.45 8.39 -9.88
CA LYS A 45 -6.71 9.65 -10.04
C LYS A 45 -5.74 9.93 -8.89
N HIS A 46 -6.14 9.61 -7.66
CA HIS A 46 -5.33 9.80 -6.46
C HIS A 46 -4.15 8.81 -6.43
N TRP A 47 -4.38 7.59 -6.92
CA TRP A 47 -3.37 6.53 -6.98
C TRP A 47 -2.34 6.70 -8.11
N ASN A 48 -2.42 7.73 -8.95
CA ASN A 48 -1.34 8.02 -9.90
C ASN A 48 0.00 8.24 -9.21
N CYS A 49 0.01 8.81 -8.00
CA CYS A 49 1.23 8.99 -7.19
C CYS A 49 1.80 7.66 -6.66
N LEU A 50 1.02 6.58 -6.68
CA LEU A 50 1.47 5.26 -6.25
C LEU A 50 2.56 4.70 -7.16
N HIS A 51 2.55 5.09 -8.45
CA HIS A 51 3.59 4.74 -9.42
C HIS A 51 4.96 5.31 -9.03
N ASP A 52 5.01 6.43 -8.30
CA ASP A 52 6.25 6.96 -7.75
C ASP A 52 6.55 6.34 -6.38
N SER A 53 5.51 6.18 -5.55
CA SER A 53 5.62 5.66 -4.18
C SER A 53 6.09 4.21 -4.12
N MET A 54 5.86 3.40 -5.17
CA MET A 54 6.43 2.05 -5.30
C MET A 54 7.96 2.03 -5.35
N TRP A 55 8.61 3.13 -5.72
CA TRP A 55 10.07 3.29 -5.70
C TRP A 55 10.59 3.84 -4.37
N SER A 56 9.72 3.99 -3.38
CA SER A 56 10.11 4.43 -2.05
C SER A 56 11.10 3.46 -1.41
N THR A 57 12.02 4.00 -0.63
CA THR A 57 13.00 3.19 0.13
C THR A 57 12.38 2.52 1.36
N GLU A 58 11.17 2.93 1.74
CA GLU A 58 10.47 2.40 2.90
C GLU A 58 9.77 1.07 2.56
N PRO A 59 10.07 -0.04 3.26
CA PRO A 59 9.57 -1.37 2.91
C PRO A 59 8.05 -1.46 3.04
N ALA A 60 7.48 -0.82 4.07
CA ALA A 60 6.04 -0.80 4.30
C ALA A 60 5.28 -0.06 3.18
N VAL A 61 5.88 0.97 2.61
CA VAL A 61 5.31 1.72 1.46
C VAL A 61 5.35 0.87 0.20
N GLN A 62 6.47 0.20 -0.07
CA GLN A 62 6.61 -0.72 -1.22
C GLN A 62 5.56 -1.83 -1.16
N VAL A 63 5.39 -2.45 0.01
CA VAL A 63 4.37 -3.49 0.22
C VAL A 63 2.95 -2.97 0.00
N MET A 64 2.61 -1.81 0.58
CA MET A 64 1.29 -1.22 0.39
C MET A 64 1.03 -0.82 -1.07
N ALA A 65 2.04 -0.27 -1.75
CA ALA A 65 1.96 0.06 -3.16
C ALA A 65 1.68 -1.19 -4.01
N PHE A 66 2.37 -2.29 -3.74
CA PHE A 66 2.12 -3.56 -4.43
C PHE A 66 0.68 -4.05 -4.24
N ARG A 67 0.16 -4.02 -3.01
CA ARG A 67 -1.23 -4.45 -2.74
C ARG A 67 -2.25 -3.59 -3.48
N LEU A 68 -2.09 -2.28 -3.42
CA LEU A 68 -2.99 -1.33 -4.07
C LEU A 68 -2.91 -1.42 -5.60
N LEU A 69 -1.72 -1.53 -6.18
CA LEU A 69 -1.52 -1.75 -7.62
C LEU A 69 -2.15 -3.09 -8.06
N THR A 70 -2.04 -4.13 -7.25
CA THR A 70 -2.69 -5.43 -7.51
C THR A 70 -4.21 -5.30 -7.53
N GLN A 71 -4.80 -4.56 -6.58
CA GLN A 71 -6.24 -4.29 -6.55
C GLN A 71 -6.71 -3.41 -7.71
N LEU A 72 -5.91 -2.41 -8.10
CA LEU A 72 -6.16 -1.55 -9.26
C LEU A 72 -6.00 -2.28 -10.61
N GLY A 73 -5.43 -3.49 -10.62
CA GLY A 73 -5.12 -4.22 -11.86
C GLY A 73 -3.96 -3.63 -12.64
N ALA A 74 -3.09 -2.86 -11.98
CA ALA A 74 -1.97 -2.12 -12.54
C ALA A 74 -0.75 -3.04 -12.75
N GLN A 75 -0.91 -4.05 -13.62
CA GLN A 75 0.12 -5.09 -13.83
C GLN A 75 1.43 -4.55 -14.43
N ASP A 76 1.38 -3.50 -15.25
CA ASP A 76 2.56 -2.87 -15.84
C ASP A 76 3.51 -2.31 -14.78
N GLN A 77 2.95 -1.64 -13.76
CA GLN A 77 3.71 -1.18 -12.60
C GLN A 77 4.26 -2.33 -11.78
N LEU A 78 3.45 -3.36 -11.52
CA LEU A 78 3.89 -4.52 -10.75
C LEU A 78 5.05 -5.26 -11.42
N ASP A 79 5.05 -5.34 -12.75
CA ASP A 79 6.14 -5.95 -13.52
C ASP A 79 7.44 -5.13 -13.44
N MET A 80 7.32 -3.79 -13.45
CA MET A 80 8.46 -2.89 -13.24
C MET A 80 8.93 -2.86 -11.78
N MET A 81 8.06 -3.17 -10.82
CA MET A 81 8.39 -3.17 -9.40
C MET A 81 9.37 -4.28 -9.07
N TYR A 82 10.57 -3.93 -8.64
CA TYR A 82 11.47 -4.91 -8.06
C TYR A 82 11.33 -4.91 -6.53
N LEU A 83 10.57 -5.87 -6.02
CA LEU A 83 10.48 -6.16 -4.60
C LEU A 83 11.49 -7.24 -4.21
N GLU A 84 12.11 -7.07 -3.05
CA GLU A 84 12.84 -8.18 -2.42
C GLU A 84 11.88 -9.32 -2.05
N ASP A 85 12.39 -10.55 -2.01
CA ASP A 85 11.58 -11.75 -1.74
C ASP A 85 10.82 -11.65 -0.40
N ASP A 86 11.45 -11.07 0.63
CA ASP A 86 10.82 -10.80 1.94
C ASP A 86 9.63 -9.82 1.83
N LEU A 87 9.81 -8.73 1.08
CA LEU A 87 8.76 -7.71 0.91
C LEU A 87 7.62 -8.25 0.05
N LYS A 88 7.96 -9.00 -1.01
CA LYS A 88 6.96 -9.62 -1.87
C LYS A 88 6.13 -10.64 -1.09
N ALA A 89 6.76 -11.52 -0.34
CA ALA A 89 6.06 -12.46 0.54
C ALA A 89 5.14 -11.72 1.52
N TRP A 90 5.65 -10.68 2.19
CA TRP A 90 4.85 -9.86 3.10
C TRP A 90 3.65 -9.18 2.41
N ALA A 91 3.83 -8.68 1.19
CA ALA A 91 2.74 -8.09 0.41
C ALA A 91 1.67 -9.11 0.05
N GLU A 92 2.07 -10.29 -0.41
CA GLU A 92 1.18 -11.41 -0.74
C GLU A 92 0.42 -11.94 0.50
N GLU A 93 1.08 -12.02 1.66
CA GLU A 93 0.47 -12.49 2.91
C GLU A 93 -0.70 -11.62 3.37
N GLY A 94 -0.60 -10.29 3.28
CA GLY A 94 -1.73 -9.44 3.65
C GLY A 94 -2.89 -9.52 2.65
N LEU A 95 -2.61 -9.65 1.35
CA LEU A 95 -3.64 -9.93 0.34
C LEU A 95 -4.34 -11.28 0.56
N ALA A 96 -3.59 -12.27 1.05
CA ALA A 96 -4.14 -13.57 1.41
C ALA A 96 -5.00 -13.50 2.69
N THR A 97 -4.57 -12.71 3.68
CA THR A 97 -5.33 -12.44 4.92
C THR A 97 -6.67 -11.76 4.63
N GLU A 98 -6.71 -10.78 3.73
CA GLU A 98 -7.97 -10.07 3.39
C GLU A 98 -8.95 -10.94 2.57
N ARG A 99 -8.46 -11.95 1.84
CA ARG A 99 -9.29 -12.90 1.07
C ARG A 99 -9.62 -14.19 1.82
N GLN A 100 -9.07 -14.41 3.01
CA GLN A 100 -9.42 -15.53 3.86
C GLN A 100 -10.46 -15.09 4.88
N GLU A 101 -11.72 -15.19 4.46
CA GLU A 101 -12.79 -15.52 5.38
C GLU A 101 -12.32 -16.71 6.25
N PRO A 102 -12.51 -16.64 7.58
CA PRO A 102 -11.90 -17.57 8.50
C PRO A 102 -12.37 -18.97 8.15
N THR A 103 -11.42 -19.88 7.94
CA THR A 103 -11.74 -21.30 7.94
C THR A 103 -12.34 -21.63 9.30
N ARG A 104 -13.67 -21.70 9.30
CA ARG A 104 -14.55 -22.44 10.19
C ARG A 104 -13.81 -23.61 10.84
N ASP A 105 -13.54 -23.49 12.14
CA ASP A 105 -13.47 -24.62 13.05
C ASP A 105 -14.83 -24.73 13.78
#